data_AF-A0A852AIQ8-F1
#
_entry.id   AF-A0A852AIQ8-F1
#
_cell.length_a   1.000
_cell.length_b   1.000
_cell.length_c   1.000
_cell.angle_alpha   90.00
_cell.angle_beta   90.00
_cell.angle_gamma   90.00
#
_symmetry.space_group_name_H-M   'P 1'
#
loop_
_entity.id
_entity.type
_entity.pdbx_description
1 polymer ?
#
loop_
_entity_poly.entity_id
_entity_poly.type
_entity_poly.pdbx_seq_one_letter_code
_entity_poly.pdbx_strand_id
1 'polypeptide(L)' 'GFRTCVLAEAWVDDSPWRSLTAALQQRLRAEFHVLLESCRIGATKSEPGALRAALEALRARPQEV' A
#
# COMPACT_ATOMS: atom_id res chain seq x y z
N GLY A 1 14.11 8.27 12.18
CA GLY A 1 12.71 8.58 11.82
C GLY A 1 11.96 7.29 11.57
N PHE A 2 10.63 7.29 11.67
CA PHE A 2 9.82 6.12 11.37
C PHE A 2 9.77 5.86 9.86
N ARG A 3 9.83 4.59 9.46
CA ARG A 3 9.52 4.18 8.08
C ARG A 3 8.02 3.95 8.00
N THR A 4 7.35 4.68 7.12
CA THR A 4 5.88 4.73 7.03
C THR A 4 5.38 3.93 5.81
N CYS A 5 4.28 3.21 5.97
CA CYS A 5 3.67 2.40 4.93
C CYS A 5 2.15 2.60 4.91
N VAL A 6 1.58 2.73 3.71
CA VAL A 6 0.13 2.62 3.50
C VAL A 6 -0.15 1.26 2.88
N LEU A 7 -0.87 0.42 3.62
CA LEU A 7 -1.49 -0.79 3.07
C LEU A 7 -2.93 -0.45 2.70
N ALA A 8 -3.26 -0.49 1.41
CA ALA A 8 -4.55 -0.08 0.87
C ALA A 8 -5.29 -1.24 0.21
N GLU A 9 -6.57 -1.38 0.54
CA GLU A 9 -7.49 -2.14 -0.30
C GLU A 9 -7.85 -1.27 -1.50
N ALA A 10 -7.27 -1.61 -2.65
CA ALA A 10 -7.37 -0.81 -3.86
C ALA A 10 -7.72 -1.70 -5.05
N TRP A 11 -8.29 -1.09 -6.10
CA TRP A 11 -8.61 -1.74 -7.36
C TRP A 11 -7.84 -1.07 -8.50
N VAL A 12 -7.78 -1.74 -9.65
CA VAL A 12 -7.34 -1.08 -10.89
C VAL A 12 -8.49 -0.21 -11.34
N ASP A 13 -8.32 1.11 -11.23
CA ASP A 13 -9.35 2.08 -11.62
C ASP A 13 -9.28 2.32 -13.14
N ASP A 14 -10.20 1.69 -13.86
CA ASP A 14 -10.44 1.86 -15.30
C ASP A 14 -11.61 2.81 -15.59
N SER A 15 -12.15 3.48 -14.57
CA SER A 15 -13.27 4.39 -14.71
C SER A 15 -12.90 5.72 -15.40
N PRO A 16 -13.89 6.54 -15.80
CA PRO A 16 -13.66 7.91 -16.25
C PRO A 16 -12.93 8.78 -15.21
N TRP A 17 -13.01 8.42 -13.92
CA TRP A 17 -12.44 9.17 -12.81
C TRP A 17 -11.03 8.73 -12.42
N ARG A 18 -10.40 7.81 -13.16
CA ARG A 18 -9.06 7.28 -12.87
C ARG A 18 -7.98 8.32 -12.62
N SER A 19 -8.12 9.52 -13.19
CA SER A 19 -7.20 10.64 -12.97
C SER A 19 -7.24 11.14 -11.52
N LEU A 20 -8.40 11.14 -10.87
CA LEU A 20 -8.56 11.50 -9.46
C LEU A 20 -7.87 10.47 -8.56
N THR A 21 -8.12 9.19 -8.81
CA THR A 21 -7.50 8.08 -8.07
C THR A 21 -5.97 8.09 -8.23
N ALA A 22 -5.48 8.31 -9.46
CA ALA A 22 -4.05 8.45 -9.73
C ALA A 22 -3.44 9.63 -8.98
N ALA A 23 -4.11 10.79 -8.93
CA ALA A 23 -3.64 11.96 -8.19
C ALA A 23 -3.53 11.68 -6.69
N LEU A 24 -4.52 11.01 -6.09
CA LEU A 24 -4.47 10.59 -4.68
C LEU A 24 -3.30 9.64 -4.43
N GLN A 25 -3.12 8.62 -5.28
CA GLN A 25 -2.01 7.68 -5.15
C GLN A 25 -0.65 8.35 -5.29
N GLN A 26 -0.51 9.34 -6.18
CA GLN A 26 0.72 10.13 -6.30
C GLN A 26 1.02 10.91 -5.01
N ARG A 27 0.00 11.50 -4.38
CA ARG A 27 0.18 12.18 -3.09
C ARG A 27 0.60 11.22 -1.99
N LEU A 28 -0.02 10.04 -1.90
CA LEU A 28 0.39 9.01 -0.93
C LEU A 28 1.83 8.56 -1.16
N ARG A 29 2.26 8.36 -2.41
CA ARG A 29 3.66 7.99 -2.71
C ARG A 29 4.67 9.09 -2.41
N ALA A 30 4.25 10.35 -2.32
CA ALA A 30 5.12 11.47 -1.96
C ALA A 30 5.32 11.58 -0.44
N GLU A 31 4.29 11.27 0.35
CA GLU A 31 4.30 11.43 1.82
C GLU A 31 4.74 10.15 2.58
N PHE A 32 4.57 8.98 1.96
CA PHE A 32 4.87 7.69 2.58
C PHE A 32 6.02 6.98 1.87
N HIS A 33 6.82 6.26 2.64
CA HIS A 33 7.97 5.52 2.10
C HIS A 33 7.53 4.32 1.27
N VAL A 34 6.38 3.73 1.60
CA VAL A 34 5.83 2.54 0.95
C VAL A 34 4.32 2.71 0.74
N LEU A 35 3.83 2.38 -0.45
CA LEU A 35 2.42 2.19 -0.75
C LEU A 35 2.23 0.77 -1.31
N LEU A 36 1.49 -0.07 -0.60
CA LEU A 36 1.10 -1.40 -1.03
C LEU A 36 -0.39 -1.42 -1.33
N GLU A 37 -0.73 -1.83 -2.54
CA GLU A 37 -2.11 -1.85 -3.05
C GLU A 37 -2.50 -3.30 -3.30
N SER A 38 -3.63 -3.76 -2.75
CA SER A 38 -4.06 -5.16 -2.85
C SER A 38 -4.17 -5.65 -4.30
N CYS A 39 -4.65 -4.81 -5.22
CA CYS A 39 -4.68 -5.09 -6.66
C CYS A 39 -3.29 -5.29 -7.32
N ARG A 40 -2.21 -4.80 -6.70
CA ARG A 40 -0.83 -4.93 -7.20
C ARG A 40 -0.07 -6.07 -6.54
N ILE A 41 -0.30 -6.30 -5.26
CA ILE A 41 0.39 -7.35 -4.50
C ILE A 41 -0.35 -8.70 -4.53
N GLY A 42 -1.60 -8.72 -5.01
CA GLY A 42 -2.40 -9.95 -5.13
C GLY A 42 -2.86 -10.53 -3.80
N ALA A 43 -2.94 -9.70 -2.75
CA ALA A 43 -3.36 -10.09 -1.41
C ALA A 43 -4.15 -8.96 -0.74
N THR A 44 -5.24 -9.32 -0.09
CA THR A 44 -6.04 -8.45 0.76
C THR A 44 -5.47 -8.40 2.18
N LYS A 45 -5.78 -7.35 2.94
CA LYS A 45 -5.33 -7.11 4.34
C LYS A 45 -5.65 -8.26 5.28
N SER A 46 -6.74 -8.97 5.03
CA SER A 46 -7.15 -10.13 5.82
C SER A 46 -6.29 -11.35 5.55
N GLU A 47 -5.52 -11.36 4.46
CA GLU A 47 -4.63 -12.44 4.10
C GLU A 47 -3.24 -12.25 4.73
N PRO A 48 -2.63 -13.32 5.30
CA PRO A 48 -1.29 -13.24 5.88
C PRO A 48 -0.22 -12.72 4.91
N GLY A 49 -0.43 -12.93 3.61
CA GLY A 49 0.46 -12.45 2.55
C GLY A 49 0.59 -10.93 2.51
N ALA A 50 -0.49 -10.18 2.76
CA ALA A 50 -0.46 -8.71 2.74
C ALA A 50 0.34 -8.15 3.92
N LEU A 51 0.15 -8.72 5.11
CA LEU A 51 0.93 -8.34 6.29
C LEU A 51 2.40 -8.72 6.13
N ARG A 52 2.70 -9.89 5.56
CA ARG A 52 4.09 -10.29 5.29
C ARG A 52 4.76 -9.34 4.29
N ALA A 53 4.09 -9.00 3.20
CA ALA A 53 4.58 -8.04 2.22
C ALA A 53 4.84 -6.65 2.85
N ALA A 54 3.97 -6.19 3.76
CA ALA A 54 4.16 -4.94 4.49
C ALA A 54 5.40 -4.97 5.38
N LEU A 55 5.61 -6.04 6.16
CA LEU A 55 6.78 -6.22 7.01
C LEU A 55 8.08 -6.29 6.18
N GLU A 56 8.07 -7.02 5.06
CA GLU A 56 9.20 -7.10 4.13
C GLU A 56 9.53 -5.72 3.53
N ALA A 57 8.53 -4.96 3.07
CA ALA A 57 8.71 -3.63 2.50
C ALA A 57 9.18 -2.58 3.54
N LEU A 58 8.72 -2.71 4.79
CA LEU A 58 9.17 -1.91 5.92
C LEU A 58 10.53 -2.35 6.46
N ARG A 59 11.00 -3.56 6.12
CA ARG A 59 12.17 -4.19 6.74
C ARG A 59 12.06 -4.22 8.27
N ALA A 60 10.87 -4.54 8.76
CA ALA A 60 10.52 -4.52 10.18
C ALA A 60 10.01 -5.89 10.64
N ARG A 61 10.18 -6.17 11.93
CA ARG A 61 9.56 -7.31 12.62
C ARG A 61 8.14 -6.95 13.08
N PRO A 62 7.24 -7.93 13.29
CA PRO A 62 5.89 -7.66 13.74
C PRO A 62 5.79 -6.82 15.03
N GLN A 63 6.76 -6.94 15.92
CA GLN A 63 6.79 -6.19 17.19
C GLN A 63 7.23 -4.73 17.04
N GLU A 64 7.67 -4.32 15.85
CA GLU A 64 8.20 -2.98 15.54
C GLU A 64 7.20 -2.11 14.78
N VAL A 65 6.01 -2.66 14.45
CA VAL A 65 4.95 -2.01 13.66
C VAL A 65 3.72 -1.75 14.51
#